data_AF-A0A1N6XQ85-F1
#
_entry.id   AF-A0A1N6XQ85-F1
#
_cell.length_a   1.000
_cell.length_b   1.000
_cell.length_c   1.000
_cell.angle_alpha   90.00
_cell.angle_beta   90.00
_cell.angle_gamma   90.00
#
_symmetry.space_group_name_H-M   'P 1'
#
loop_
_entity.id
_entity.type
_entity.pdbx_description
1 polymer ?
#
loop_
_entity_poly.entity_id
_entity_poly.type
_entity_poly.pdbx_seq_one_letter_code
_entity_poly.pdbx_strand_id
1 'polypeptide(L)'
;MLGSSLILVAALASAVLLFRRSEALAEAPQSQLQVSSLSLVFIALAAMGQLLLTPDNQDVATLQRLLGNLALYAGLPLLVTAVLALSMGWFWSKAGWGRWLLALFALFELLRRMGLGESYTLWLSVALAAALLVAAFKLPVLTGRIALALAAPLILLGISAGTLMTATPPALLPPLAQAAGLGLISFALLQHTCKRQPEQTG
;
A
#
# COMPACT_ATOMS: atom_id res chain seq x y z
N MET A 1 11.71 8.53 14.13
CA MET A 1 12.82 8.78 13.18
C MET A 1 13.18 7.50 12.42
N LEU A 2 13.86 6.51 13.02
CA LEU A 2 14.29 5.28 12.32
C LEU A 2 13.16 4.53 11.56
N GLY A 3 11.99 4.36 12.18
CA GLY A 3 10.85 3.70 11.51
C GLY A 3 10.38 4.43 10.24
N SER A 4 10.29 5.75 10.29
CA SER A 4 9.90 6.57 9.13
C SER A 4 10.97 6.51 8.03
N SER A 5 12.25 6.48 8.37
CA SER A 5 13.34 6.31 7.40
C SER A 5 13.23 4.97 6.66
N LEU A 6 12.92 3.88 7.38
CA LEU A 6 12.72 2.56 6.79
C LEU A 6 11.54 2.52 5.83
N ILE A 7 10.39 3.06 6.24
CA ILE A 7 9.21 3.14 5.38
C ILE A 7 9.50 4.00 4.14
N LEU A 8 10.16 5.14 4.32
CA LEU A 8 10.52 6.05 3.22
C LEU A 8 11.37 5.33 2.17
N VAL A 9 12.46 4.68 2.60
CA VAL A 9 13.36 3.96 1.70
C VAL A 9 12.64 2.79 1.02
N ALA A 10 11.90 1.98 1.78
CA ALA A 10 11.16 0.84 1.22
C ALA A 10 10.10 1.29 0.20
N ALA A 11 9.33 2.34 0.53
CA ALA A 11 8.29 2.87 -0.34
C ALA A 11 8.86 3.52 -1.60
N LEU A 12 9.90 4.36 -1.48
CA LEU A 12 10.53 5.00 -2.64
C LEU A 12 11.23 3.99 -3.55
N ALA A 13 12.00 3.07 -3.00
CA ALA A 13 12.65 2.03 -3.79
C ALA A 13 11.60 1.18 -4.54
N SER A 14 10.54 0.77 -3.85
CA SER A 14 9.43 0.03 -4.46
C SER A 14 8.72 0.85 -5.55
N ALA A 15 8.46 2.14 -5.31
CA ALA A 15 7.79 3.02 -6.26
C ALA A 15 8.60 3.14 -7.55
N VAL A 16 9.91 3.42 -7.43
CA VAL A 16 10.82 3.54 -8.57
C VAL A 16 10.92 2.23 -9.34
N LEU A 17 11.07 1.09 -8.66
CA LEU A 17 11.16 -0.22 -9.31
C LEU A 17 9.88 -0.56 -10.09
N LEU A 18 8.70 -0.35 -9.50
CA LEU A 18 7.43 -0.62 -10.18
C LEU A 18 7.18 0.36 -11.34
N PHE A 19 7.52 1.63 -11.18
CA PHE A 19 7.37 2.63 -12.24
C PHE A 19 8.24 2.28 -13.45
N ARG A 20 9.54 2.00 -13.23
CA ARG A 20 10.46 1.61 -14.31
C ARG A 20 10.01 0.32 -15.00
N ARG A 21 9.45 -0.65 -14.26
CA ARG A 21 8.91 -1.88 -14.86
C ARG A 21 7.65 -1.60 -15.69
N SER A 22 6.83 -0.62 -15.30
CA SER A 22 5.60 -0.27 -16.01
C SER A 22 5.85 0.29 -17.41
N GLU A 23 6.99 0.96 -17.64
CA GLU A 23 7.34 1.52 -18.96
C GLU A 23 7.61 0.43 -20.01
N ALA A 24 7.97 -0.77 -19.57
CA ALA A 24 8.30 -1.90 -20.45
C ALA A 24 7.11 -2.84 -20.72
N LEU A 25 5.90 -2.50 -20.29
CA LEU A 25 4.73 -3.38 -20.33
C LEU A 25 3.59 -2.82 -21.19
N ALA A 26 2.74 -3.73 -21.69
CA ALA A 26 1.50 -3.37 -22.38
C ALA A 26 0.53 -2.59 -21.45
N GLU A 27 -0.40 -1.84 -22.04
CA GLU A 27 -1.25 -0.85 -21.35
C GLU A 27 -2.00 -1.41 -20.12
N ALA A 28 -2.46 -2.65 -20.20
CA ALA A 28 -3.25 -3.28 -19.15
C ALA A 28 -2.50 -3.50 -17.82
N PRO A 29 -1.39 -4.27 -17.77
CA PRO A 29 -0.58 -4.38 -16.54
C PRO A 29 0.16 -3.08 -16.19
N GLN A 30 0.40 -2.19 -17.17
CA GLN A 30 1.03 -0.90 -16.95
C GLN A 30 0.22 -0.02 -16.00
N SER A 31 -1.11 0.07 -16.19
CA SER A 31 -1.95 0.95 -15.36
C SER A 31 -1.93 0.54 -13.89
N GLN A 32 -1.98 -0.76 -13.59
CA GLN A 32 -1.96 -1.31 -12.24
C GLN A 32 -0.61 -1.04 -11.53
N LEU A 33 0.50 -1.14 -12.25
CA LEU A 33 1.82 -0.82 -11.70
C LEU A 33 2.01 0.69 -11.47
N GLN A 34 1.52 1.54 -12.37
CA GLN A 34 1.54 2.99 -12.19
C GLN A 34 0.73 3.40 -10.96
N VAL A 35 -0.46 2.84 -10.79
CA VAL A 35 -1.31 3.06 -9.60
C VAL A 35 -0.60 2.59 -8.33
N SER A 36 0.02 1.40 -8.36
CA SER A 36 0.80 0.89 -7.23
C SER A 36 1.99 1.80 -6.89
N SER A 37 2.68 2.35 -7.90
CA SER A 37 3.77 3.30 -7.69
C SER A 37 3.30 4.61 -7.07
N LEU A 38 2.15 5.14 -7.51
CA LEU A 38 1.54 6.35 -6.96
C LEU A 38 1.14 6.16 -5.49
N SER A 39 0.54 5.02 -5.16
CA SER A 39 0.25 4.66 -3.77
C SER A 39 1.49 4.65 -2.88
N LEU A 40 2.60 4.10 -3.38
CA LEU A 40 3.86 4.08 -2.66
C LEU A 40 4.46 5.48 -2.51
N VAL A 41 4.27 6.37 -3.48
CA VAL A 41 4.64 7.79 -3.35
C VAL A 41 3.85 8.47 -2.23
N PHE A 42 2.54 8.21 -2.08
CA PHE A 42 1.76 8.75 -0.95
C PHE A 42 2.30 8.28 0.40
N ILE A 43 2.68 7.01 0.50
CA ILE A 43 3.28 6.44 1.71
C ILE A 43 4.66 7.07 1.98
N ALA A 44 5.47 7.25 0.95
CA ALA A 44 6.76 7.91 1.04
C ALA A 44 6.64 9.38 1.48
N LEU A 45 5.67 10.13 0.95
CA LEU A 45 5.42 11.52 1.35
C LEU A 45 5.02 11.62 2.84
N ALA A 46 4.21 10.70 3.34
CA ALA A 46 3.89 10.63 4.76
C ALA A 46 5.13 10.35 5.63
N ALA A 47 5.95 9.39 5.23
CA ALA A 47 7.19 9.08 5.93
C ALA A 47 8.19 10.25 5.90
N MET A 48 8.28 10.95 4.76
CA MET A 48 9.09 12.15 4.59
C MET A 48 8.60 13.31 5.47
N GLY A 49 7.29 13.55 5.52
CA GLY A 49 6.69 14.57 6.39
C GLY A 49 7.01 14.33 7.88
N GLN A 50 7.07 13.07 8.31
CA GLN A 50 7.45 12.72 9.69
C GLN A 50 8.95 12.90 10.00
N LEU A 51 9.80 12.96 8.97
CA LEU A 51 11.25 13.12 9.13
C LEU A 51 11.69 14.58 9.01
N LEU A 52 11.10 15.31 8.06
CA LEU A 52 11.53 16.66 7.70
C LEU A 52 10.79 17.75 8.46
N LEU A 53 9.55 17.48 8.87
CA LEU A 53 8.72 18.47 9.53
C LEU A 53 8.78 18.27 11.04
N THR A 54 9.09 19.34 11.76
CA THR A 54 8.99 19.39 13.22
C THR A 54 7.67 20.11 13.55
N PRO A 55 6.78 19.53 14.39
CA PRO A 55 5.47 20.10 14.68
C PRO A 55 5.55 21.29 15.65
N ASP A 56 6.31 22.32 15.27
CA ASP A 56 6.50 23.55 16.06
C ASP A 56 5.30 24.50 15.93
N ASN A 57 4.46 24.32 14.91
CA ASN A 57 3.22 25.07 14.73
C ASN A 57 2.04 24.17 14.32
N GLN A 58 0.82 24.70 14.46
CA GLN A 58 -0.42 23.98 14.20
C GLN A 58 -0.58 23.57 12.72
N ASP A 59 -0.08 24.37 11.80
CA ASP A 59 -0.18 24.11 10.36
C ASP A 59 0.66 22.90 9.94
N VAL A 60 1.89 22.81 10.46
CA VAL A 60 2.80 21.68 10.22
C VAL A 60 2.24 20.40 10.82
N ALA A 61 1.73 20.45 12.06
CA ALA A 61 1.07 19.30 12.68
C ALA A 61 -0.15 18.82 11.87
N THR A 62 -0.91 19.77 11.31
CA THR A 62 -2.05 19.46 10.42
C THR A 62 -1.59 18.81 9.12
N LEU A 63 -0.54 19.35 8.48
CA LEU A 63 0.03 18.77 7.27
C LEU A 63 0.54 17.35 7.49
N GLN A 64 1.25 17.09 8.59
CA GLN A 64 1.71 15.73 8.94
C GLN A 64 0.54 14.76 9.11
N ARG A 65 -0.54 15.20 9.76
CA ARG A 65 -1.76 14.40 9.90
C ARG A 65 -2.42 14.12 8.56
N LEU A 66 -2.50 15.11 7.68
CA LEU A 66 -3.06 14.95 6.33
C LEU A 66 -2.25 13.96 5.50
N LEU A 67 -0.92 14.04 5.53
CA LEU A 67 -0.05 13.08 4.85
C LEU A 67 -0.19 11.67 5.42
N GLY A 68 -0.25 11.53 6.75
CA GLY A 68 -0.52 10.25 7.41
C GLY A 68 -1.85 9.63 6.97
N ASN A 69 -2.92 10.43 6.94
CA ASN A 69 -4.23 10.00 6.48
C ASN A 69 -4.21 9.62 4.99
N LEU A 70 -3.52 10.38 4.15
CA LEU A 70 -3.36 10.09 2.72
C LEU A 70 -2.69 8.73 2.51
N ALA A 71 -1.61 8.43 3.24
CA ALA A 71 -0.93 7.14 3.15
C ALA A 71 -1.81 5.98 3.63
N LEU A 72 -2.48 6.14 4.77
CA LEU A 72 -3.22 5.07 5.43
C LEU A 72 -4.56 4.77 4.77
N TYR A 73 -5.35 5.79 4.43
CA TYR A 73 -6.73 5.64 3.97
C TYR A 73 -6.89 5.70 2.44
N ALA A 74 -5.87 6.17 1.72
CA ALA A 74 -5.89 6.18 0.26
C ALA A 74 -4.74 5.37 -0.35
N GLY A 75 -3.48 5.63 0.06
CA GLY A 75 -2.29 4.98 -0.49
C GLY A 75 -2.32 3.46 -0.35
N LEU A 76 -2.41 2.96 0.88
CA LEU A 76 -2.45 1.52 1.17
C LEU A 76 -3.65 0.80 0.53
N PRO A 77 -4.90 1.29 0.67
CA PRO A 77 -6.05 0.66 0.01
C PRO A 77 -5.91 0.63 -1.51
N LEU A 78 -5.45 1.72 -2.12
CA LEU A 78 -5.23 1.77 -3.57
C LEU A 78 -4.14 0.79 -4.02
N LEU A 79 -3.07 0.59 -3.22
CA LEU A 79 -2.02 -0.38 -3.52
C LEU A 79 -2.57 -1.80 -3.48
N VAL A 80 -3.27 -2.15 -2.40
CA VAL A 80 -3.82 -3.51 -2.22
C VAL A 80 -4.89 -3.82 -3.25
N THR A 81 -5.75 -2.86 -3.60
CA THR A 81 -6.75 -3.07 -4.65
C THR A 81 -6.11 -3.20 -6.04
N ALA A 82 -5.02 -2.49 -6.33
CA ALA A 82 -4.27 -2.68 -7.57
C ALA A 82 -3.64 -4.09 -7.66
N VAL A 83 -3.08 -4.59 -6.55
CA VAL A 83 -2.57 -5.97 -6.44
C VAL A 83 -3.69 -6.99 -6.66
N LEU A 84 -4.84 -6.78 -6.00
CA LEU A 84 -6.00 -7.66 -6.15
C LEU A 84 -6.53 -7.66 -7.58
N ALA A 85 -6.70 -6.48 -8.20
CA ALA A 85 -7.14 -6.35 -9.58
C ALA A 85 -6.19 -7.08 -10.54
N LEU A 86 -4.88 -6.91 -10.36
CA LEU A 86 -3.85 -7.60 -11.16
C LEU A 86 -3.92 -9.13 -10.98
N SER A 87 -4.13 -9.62 -9.74
CA SER A 87 -4.27 -11.04 -9.45
C SER A 87 -5.53 -11.68 -10.04
N MET A 88 -6.61 -10.90 -10.12
CA MET A 88 -7.90 -11.31 -10.69
C MET A 88 -7.97 -11.12 -12.21
N GLY A 89 -6.98 -10.48 -12.82
CA GLY A 89 -7.02 -10.12 -14.24
C GLY A 89 -8.03 -9.02 -14.57
N TRP A 90 -8.42 -8.19 -13.60
CA TRP A 90 -9.32 -7.06 -13.82
C TRP A 90 -8.60 -5.89 -14.46
N PHE A 91 -9.14 -5.38 -15.56
CA PHE A 91 -8.55 -4.24 -16.26
C PHE A 91 -9.08 -2.93 -15.68
N TRP A 92 -8.17 -2.04 -15.29
CA TRP A 92 -8.49 -0.69 -14.86
C TRP A 92 -8.07 0.32 -15.92
N SER A 93 -9.04 1.10 -16.40
CA SER A 93 -8.76 2.29 -17.19
C SER A 93 -8.20 3.39 -16.29
N LYS A 94 -7.53 4.39 -16.89
CA LYS A 94 -7.02 5.56 -16.16
C LYS A 94 -8.13 6.30 -15.39
N ALA A 95 -9.31 6.39 -15.97
CA ALA A 95 -10.47 6.99 -15.31
C ALA A 95 -11.01 6.13 -14.15
N GLY A 96 -10.90 4.81 -14.25
CA GLY A 96 -11.42 3.87 -13.25
C GLY A 96 -10.72 3.99 -11.91
N TRP A 97 -9.38 3.95 -11.89
CA TRP A 97 -8.63 4.05 -10.65
C TRP A 97 -8.71 5.45 -10.03
N GLY A 98 -8.84 6.52 -10.85
CA GLY A 98 -9.04 7.88 -10.35
C GLY A 98 -10.38 8.03 -9.61
N ARG A 99 -11.46 7.47 -10.15
CA ARG A 99 -12.77 7.42 -9.46
C ARG A 99 -12.71 6.59 -8.18
N TRP A 100 -11.99 5.47 -8.19
CA TRP A 100 -11.78 4.66 -6.99
C TRP A 100 -11.05 5.45 -5.90
N LEU A 101 -10.01 6.20 -6.26
CA LEU A 101 -9.30 7.08 -5.33
C LEU A 101 -10.21 8.15 -4.73
N LEU A 102 -11.09 8.77 -5.53
CA LEU A 102 -12.09 9.72 -5.03
C LEU A 102 -13.09 9.05 -4.06
N ALA A 103 -13.51 7.82 -4.35
CA ALA A 103 -14.38 7.05 -3.46
C ALA A 103 -13.69 6.74 -2.12
N LEU A 104 -12.39 6.42 -2.13
CA LEU A 104 -11.60 6.24 -0.90
C LEU A 104 -11.55 7.52 -0.06
N PHE A 105 -11.32 8.68 -0.68
CA PHE A 105 -11.37 9.96 0.03
C PHE A 105 -12.75 10.27 0.61
N ALA A 106 -13.81 10.05 -0.17
CA ALA A 106 -15.17 10.26 0.30
C ALA A 106 -15.55 9.32 1.46
N LEU A 107 -15.16 8.05 1.38
CA LEU A 107 -15.40 7.06 2.43
C LEU A 107 -14.65 7.42 3.72
N PHE A 108 -13.38 7.80 3.61
CA PHE A 108 -12.60 8.28 4.74
C PHE A 108 -13.28 9.50 5.40
N GLU A 109 -13.66 10.51 4.61
CA GLU A 109 -14.28 11.72 5.13
C GLU A 109 -15.64 11.44 5.78
N LEU A 110 -16.44 10.53 5.21
CA LEU A 110 -17.71 10.09 5.77
C LEU A 110 -17.50 9.42 7.14
N LEU A 111 -16.59 8.47 7.24
CA LEU A 111 -16.31 7.74 8.48
C LEU A 111 -15.68 8.63 9.54
N ARG A 112 -14.85 9.59 9.12
CA ARG A 112 -14.31 10.64 9.98
C ARG A 112 -15.43 11.51 10.57
N ARG A 113 -16.40 11.92 9.75
CA ARG A 113 -17.57 12.71 10.19
C ARG A 113 -18.51 11.93 11.12
N MET A 114 -18.58 10.62 10.97
CA MET A 114 -19.36 9.75 11.87
C MET A 114 -18.62 9.43 13.18
N GLY A 115 -17.38 9.90 13.37
CA GLY A 115 -16.60 9.63 14.59
C GLY A 115 -16.10 8.18 14.70
N LEU A 116 -16.11 7.41 13.62
CA LEU A 116 -15.75 5.98 13.61
C LEU A 116 -14.27 5.71 13.24
N GLY A 117 -13.38 6.69 13.41
CA GLY A 117 -12.01 6.63 12.88
C GLY A 117 -11.17 5.44 13.36
N GLU A 118 -11.21 5.12 14.66
CA GLU A 118 -10.45 4.00 15.24
C GLU A 118 -10.97 2.65 14.75
N SER A 119 -12.27 2.40 14.89
CA SER A 119 -12.92 1.17 14.40
C SER A 119 -12.70 0.99 12.90
N TYR A 120 -12.80 2.07 12.13
CA TYR A 120 -12.53 2.04 10.69
C TYR A 120 -11.11 1.60 10.37
N THR A 121 -10.11 2.11 11.10
CA THR A 121 -8.70 1.76 10.87
C THR A 121 -8.45 0.27 11.08
N LEU A 122 -9.05 -0.33 12.11
CA LEU A 122 -8.96 -1.76 12.37
C LEU A 122 -9.67 -2.57 11.26
N TRP A 123 -10.90 -2.21 10.91
CA TRP A 123 -11.62 -2.92 9.84
C TRP A 123 -10.92 -2.79 8.49
N LEU A 124 -10.31 -1.63 8.22
CA LEU A 124 -9.49 -1.40 7.05
C LEU A 124 -8.27 -2.32 7.03
N SER A 125 -7.49 -2.39 8.11
CA SER A 125 -6.30 -3.24 8.14
C SER A 125 -6.65 -4.73 7.94
N VAL A 126 -7.74 -5.21 8.53
CA VAL A 126 -8.27 -6.56 8.32
C VAL A 126 -8.69 -6.77 6.86
N ALA A 127 -9.42 -5.82 6.26
CA ALA A 127 -9.84 -5.90 4.87
C ALA A 127 -8.64 -5.92 3.90
N LEU A 128 -7.61 -5.12 4.16
CA LEU A 128 -6.37 -5.11 3.39
C LEU A 128 -5.64 -6.45 3.48
N ALA A 129 -5.50 -7.00 4.68
CA ALA A 129 -4.87 -8.31 4.88
C ALA A 129 -5.66 -9.42 4.17
N ALA A 130 -6.99 -9.43 4.29
CA ALA A 130 -7.85 -10.39 3.60
C ALA A 130 -7.73 -10.27 2.08
N ALA A 131 -7.72 -9.05 1.53
CA ALA A 131 -7.54 -8.82 0.09
C ALA A 131 -6.16 -9.30 -0.40
N LEU A 132 -5.10 -9.10 0.38
CA LEU A 132 -3.76 -9.62 0.06
C LEU A 132 -3.73 -11.16 0.06
N LEU A 133 -4.40 -11.82 1.02
CA LEU A 133 -4.53 -13.28 1.04
C LEU A 133 -5.31 -13.80 -0.17
N VAL A 134 -6.44 -13.16 -0.50
CA VAL A 134 -7.22 -13.50 -1.70
C VAL A 134 -6.36 -13.35 -2.96
N ALA A 135 -5.60 -12.26 -3.08
CA ALA A 135 -4.67 -12.07 -4.19
C ALA A 135 -3.60 -13.17 -4.22
N ALA A 136 -3.01 -13.52 -3.07
CA ALA A 136 -2.02 -14.59 -2.95
C ALA A 136 -2.53 -15.93 -3.49
N PHE A 137 -3.79 -16.30 -3.23
CA PHE A 137 -4.39 -17.52 -3.78
C PHE A 137 -4.54 -17.49 -5.30
N LYS A 138 -4.73 -16.30 -5.89
CA LYS A 138 -5.00 -16.12 -7.32
C LYS A 138 -3.74 -15.94 -8.17
N LEU A 139 -2.61 -15.52 -7.59
CA LEU A 139 -1.36 -15.42 -8.36
C LEU A 139 -0.93 -16.79 -8.89
N PRO A 140 -0.42 -16.92 -10.12
CA PRO A 140 0.11 -18.18 -10.65
C PRO A 140 1.53 -18.52 -10.15
N VAL A 141 2.28 -17.53 -9.65
CA VAL A 141 3.70 -17.69 -9.28
C VAL A 141 3.84 -17.95 -7.78
N LEU A 142 4.38 -19.11 -7.40
CA LEU A 142 4.52 -19.53 -5.99
C LEU A 142 5.26 -18.50 -5.13
N THR A 143 6.37 -17.94 -5.62
CA THR A 143 7.14 -16.91 -4.90
C THR A 143 6.30 -15.65 -4.65
N GLY A 144 5.51 -15.23 -5.63
CA GLY A 144 4.56 -14.13 -5.47
C GLY A 144 3.43 -14.45 -4.48
N ARG A 145 2.94 -15.70 -4.47
CA ARG A 145 1.93 -16.15 -3.47
C ARG A 145 2.47 -16.04 -2.06
N ILE A 146 3.65 -16.60 -1.81
CA ILE A 146 4.28 -16.61 -0.48
C ILE A 146 4.55 -15.18 -0.04
N ALA A 147 5.06 -14.33 -0.93
CA ALA A 147 5.32 -12.93 -0.62
C ALA A 147 4.06 -12.18 -0.18
N LEU A 148 2.93 -12.32 -0.89
CA LEU A 148 1.67 -11.68 -0.48
C LEU A 148 1.06 -12.29 0.78
N ALA A 149 1.17 -13.60 0.95
CA ALA A 149 0.71 -14.29 2.16
C ALA A 149 1.47 -13.83 3.41
N LEU A 150 2.77 -13.56 3.29
CA LEU A 150 3.59 -12.97 4.34
C LEU A 150 3.35 -11.47 4.51
N ALA A 151 3.07 -10.73 3.43
CA ALA A 151 2.77 -9.30 3.50
C ALA A 151 1.46 -9.01 4.26
N ALA A 152 0.45 -9.87 4.14
CA ALA A 152 -0.85 -9.69 4.79
C ALA A 152 -0.76 -9.48 6.32
N PRO A 153 -0.16 -10.39 7.12
CA PRO A 153 -0.01 -10.19 8.56
C PRO A 153 0.92 -9.03 8.91
N LEU A 154 1.91 -8.71 8.05
CA LEU A 154 2.83 -7.60 8.28
C LEU A 154 2.15 -6.23 8.11
N ILE A 155 1.28 -6.08 7.11
CA ILE A 155 0.47 -4.87 6.93
C ILE A 155 -0.55 -4.73 8.08
N LEU A 156 -1.20 -5.82 8.46
CA LEU A 156 -2.13 -5.83 9.60
C LEU A 156 -1.42 -5.38 10.89
N LEU A 157 -0.25 -5.96 11.18
CA LEU A 157 0.56 -5.62 12.34
C LEU A 157 1.06 -4.17 12.27
N GLY A 158 1.52 -3.72 11.10
CA GLY A 158 2.02 -2.36 10.90
C GLY A 158 0.99 -1.27 11.19
N ILE A 159 -0.30 -1.55 10.95
CA ILE A 159 -1.39 -0.59 11.18
C ILE A 159 -2.01 -0.75 12.57
N SER A 160 -2.20 -1.99 13.02
CA SER A 160 -3.08 -2.32 14.16
C SER A 160 -2.37 -2.99 15.34
N ALA A 161 -1.03 -2.94 15.41
CA ALA A 161 -0.29 -3.51 16.55
C ALA A 161 -0.78 -2.98 17.91
N GLY A 162 -1.07 -1.68 18.01
CA GLY A 162 -1.51 -1.06 19.27
C GLY A 162 -2.90 -1.52 19.75
N THR A 163 -3.75 -2.02 18.85
CA THR A 163 -5.09 -2.50 19.18
C THR A 163 -5.16 -4.02 19.31
N LEU A 164 -4.29 -4.75 18.60
CA LEU A 164 -4.28 -6.22 18.58
C LEU A 164 -3.40 -6.84 19.66
N MET A 165 -2.35 -6.14 20.11
CA MET A 165 -1.38 -6.68 21.06
C MET A 165 -1.77 -6.31 22.49
N THR A 166 -1.74 -7.29 23.40
CA THR A 166 -1.98 -7.09 24.83
C THR A 166 -0.79 -6.44 25.54
N ALA A 167 0.41 -6.60 24.97
CA ALA A 167 1.62 -5.93 25.41
C ALA A 167 1.94 -4.77 24.46
N THR A 168 2.51 -3.68 25.01
CA THR A 168 2.98 -2.55 24.21
C THR A 168 4.08 -3.02 23.26
N PRO A 169 3.86 -2.97 21.93
CA PRO A 169 4.87 -3.42 20.99
C PRO A 169 6.12 -2.54 21.09
N PRO A 170 7.31 -3.08 20.82
CA PRO A 170 8.50 -2.26 20.68
C PRO A 170 8.27 -1.24 19.55
N ALA A 171 8.69 0.01 19.76
CA ALA A 171 8.35 1.13 18.89
C ALA A 171 8.76 0.95 17.42
N LEU A 172 9.74 0.09 17.14
CA LEU A 172 10.22 -0.22 15.79
C LEU A 172 9.43 -1.31 15.08
N LEU A 173 8.69 -2.16 15.80
CA LEU A 173 8.04 -3.32 15.21
C LEU A 173 6.92 -2.97 14.21
N PRO A 174 6.00 -2.03 14.51
CA PRO A 174 4.99 -1.62 13.54
C PRO A 174 5.58 -1.04 12.23
N PRO A 175 6.51 -0.06 12.26
CA PRO A 175 7.06 0.48 11.02
C PRO A 175 7.96 -0.51 10.28
N LEU A 176 8.66 -1.42 10.98
CA LEU A 176 9.40 -2.52 10.35
C LEU A 176 8.46 -3.48 9.62
N ALA A 177 7.38 -3.89 10.27
CA ALA A 177 6.38 -4.77 9.66
C ALA A 177 5.78 -4.11 8.41
N GLN A 178 5.42 -2.83 8.50
CA GLN A 178 4.89 -2.10 7.36
C GLN A 178 5.90 -2.00 6.21
N ALA A 179 7.15 -1.64 6.48
CA ALA A 179 8.20 -1.54 5.47
C ALA A 179 8.47 -2.89 4.78
N ALA A 180 8.54 -3.98 5.55
CA ALA A 180 8.70 -5.33 5.02
C ALA A 180 7.50 -5.76 4.17
N GLY A 181 6.27 -5.46 4.63
CA GLY A 181 5.04 -5.74 3.89
C GLY A 181 4.99 -5.03 2.53
N LEU A 182 5.38 -3.76 2.47
CA LEU A 182 5.45 -3.00 1.22
C LEU A 182 6.48 -3.59 0.25
N GLY A 183 7.65 -3.98 0.75
CA GLY A 183 8.69 -4.63 -0.05
C GLY A 183 8.23 -5.96 -0.64
N LEU A 184 7.54 -6.79 0.15
CA LEU A 184 6.98 -8.06 -0.30
C LEU A 184 5.86 -7.89 -1.34
N ILE A 185 4.99 -6.88 -1.17
CA ILE A 185 3.97 -6.53 -2.16
C ILE A 185 4.62 -6.13 -3.49
N SER A 186 5.62 -5.25 -3.44
CA SER A 186 6.36 -4.82 -4.63
C SER A 186 7.04 -6.01 -5.32
N PHE A 187 7.70 -6.87 -4.55
CA PHE A 187 8.31 -8.09 -5.07
C PHE A 187 7.29 -9.00 -5.77
N ALA A 188 6.12 -9.23 -5.17
CA ALA A 188 5.07 -10.06 -5.77
C ALA A 188 4.56 -9.50 -7.11
N LEU A 189 4.40 -8.17 -7.20
CA LEU A 189 4.00 -7.49 -8.44
C LEU A 189 5.06 -7.66 -9.56
N LEU A 190 6.34 -7.55 -9.21
CA LEU A 190 7.44 -7.78 -10.14
C LEU A 190 7.50 -9.23 -10.63
N GLN A 191 7.30 -10.21 -9.74
CA GLN A 191 7.27 -11.64 -10.09
C GLN A 191 6.11 -11.96 -11.05
N HIS A 192 4.93 -11.39 -10.80
CA HIS A 192 3.76 -11.60 -11.65
C HIS A 192 3.97 -11.09 -13.08
N THR A 193 4.61 -9.94 -13.23
CA THR A 193 4.86 -9.31 -14.54
C THR A 193 6.07 -9.89 -15.29
N CYS A 194 6.99 -10.57 -14.61
CA CYS A 194 8.11 -11.28 -15.25
C CYS A 194 7.66 -12.56 -15.96
N LYS A 195 6.71 -13.32 -15.38
CA LYS A 195 6.33 -14.64 -15.90
C LYS A 195 5.25 -14.62 -16.99
N ARG A 196 4.48 -13.53 -17.13
CA ARG A 196 3.49 -13.36 -18.22
C ARG A 196 4.09 -13.00 -19.58
N GLN A 197 5.42 -13.01 -19.71
CA GLN A 197 6.12 -12.60 -20.93
C GLN A 197 6.43 -13.69 -21.99
N PRO A 198 5.86 -14.92 -22.02
CA PRO A 198 5.95 -15.75 -23.22
C PRO A 198 4.71 -15.54 -24.11
N GLU A 199 4.92 -15.46 -25.42
CA GLU A 199 3.93 -15.53 -26.51
C GLU A 199 3.18 -14.25 -26.92
N GLN A 200 3.91 -13.23 -27.39
CA GLN A 200 3.43 -12.41 -28.52
C GLN A 200 4.56 -12.17 -29.52
N THR A 201 5.06 -13.27 -30.10
CA THR A 201 5.80 -13.27 -31.36
C THR A 201 5.31 -14.50 -32.14
N GLY A 202 4.36 -14.26 -33.03
CA GLY A 202 3.77 -15.23 -33.96
C GLY A 202 2.92 -14.48 -34.97
#